data_AF-A0A3M8KZ00-F1
#
_entry.id   AF-A0A3M8KZ00-F1
#
_cell.length_a   1.000
_cell.length_b   1.000
_cell.length_c   1.000
_cell.angle_alpha   90.00
_cell.angle_beta   90.00
_cell.angle_gamma   90.00
#
_symmetry.space_group_name_H-M   'P 1'
#
loop_
_entity.id
_entity.type
_entity.pdbx_description
1 polymer ?
#
loop_
_entity_poly.entity_id
_entity_poly.type
_entity_poly.pdbx_seq_one_letter_code
_entity_poly.pdbx_strand_id
1 'polypeptide(L)'
;MPISQAKLDALWDFSDPAATIDRFREAMEDDGVDAVARAELTTQVARAWGLLGNFDEAESELAIAEDEVDEPSEHLLARIALERGRLRVAEGAPDEAVPLFTLAARHAAADGSQYLALDALHMLALADNGHQEEWAAEGFSMLGTVTDPRTLRWGVALHNNLAWFLHDSGRPEEAMPHFQQALAAAEEYGTADQRFIGRWAIGRCLRTLGRVDEARQIQEGLAAERPRDRFVKEELDALGGEDTGTAHGTPGE
;
A
#
# COMPACT_ATOMS: atom_id res chain seq x y z
N MET A 1 -6.39 26.25 -3.17
CA MET A 1 -7.37 25.16 -2.88
C MET A 1 -6.64 23.84 -2.98
N PRO A 2 -6.97 22.81 -2.18
CA PRO A 2 -6.29 21.53 -2.27
C PRO A 2 -6.38 20.94 -3.67
N ILE A 3 -5.27 20.38 -4.15
CA ILE A 3 -5.24 19.68 -5.43
C ILE A 3 -6.00 18.36 -5.29
N SER A 4 -6.83 18.02 -6.28
CA SER A 4 -7.62 16.80 -6.19
C SER A 4 -6.71 15.57 -6.21
N GLN A 5 -7.05 14.57 -5.39
CA GLN A 5 -6.29 13.32 -5.34
C GLN A 5 -6.21 12.64 -6.72
N ALA A 6 -7.28 12.72 -7.53
CA ALA A 6 -7.29 12.19 -8.89
C ALA A 6 -6.26 12.88 -9.82
N LYS A 7 -6.01 14.18 -9.66
CA LYS A 7 -4.95 14.88 -10.42
C LYS A 7 -3.56 14.41 -9.98
N LEU A 8 -3.35 14.21 -8.67
CA LEU A 8 -2.09 13.65 -8.17
C LEU A 8 -1.85 12.24 -8.70
N ASP A 9 -2.86 11.36 -8.65
CA ASP A 9 -2.76 9.99 -9.12
C ASP A 9 -2.40 9.90 -10.60
N ALA A 10 -2.89 10.83 -11.43
CA ALA A 10 -2.62 10.86 -12.86
C ALA A 10 -1.17 11.23 -13.21
N LEU A 11 -0.45 11.88 -12.28
CA LEU A 11 0.96 12.27 -12.46
C LEU A 11 1.93 11.17 -12.02
N TRP A 12 1.47 10.22 -11.20
CA TRP A 12 2.29 9.15 -10.64
C TRP A 12 2.60 8.04 -11.65
N ASP A 13 3.88 7.70 -11.76
CA ASP A 13 4.36 6.41 -12.23
C ASP A 13 5.26 5.80 -11.16
N PHE A 14 4.70 4.90 -10.35
CA PHE A 14 5.46 4.25 -9.27
C PHE A 14 6.58 3.34 -9.76
N SER A 15 6.59 2.97 -11.06
CA SER A 15 7.68 2.18 -11.65
C SER A 15 8.88 3.04 -12.08
N ASP A 16 8.67 4.35 -12.20
CA ASP A 16 9.71 5.35 -12.51
C ASP A 16 9.53 6.60 -11.63
N PRO A 17 9.96 6.55 -10.35
CA PRO A 17 9.89 7.68 -9.45
C PRO A 17 10.70 8.90 -9.94
N ALA A 18 11.79 8.67 -10.68
CA ALA A 18 12.62 9.75 -11.22
C ALA A 18 11.86 10.56 -12.29
N ALA A 19 11.25 9.89 -13.27
CA ALA A 19 10.40 10.59 -14.25
C ALA A 19 9.15 11.21 -13.60
N THR A 20 8.66 10.63 -12.50
CA THR A 20 7.54 11.19 -11.75
C THR A 20 7.89 12.53 -11.10
N ILE A 21 9.11 12.71 -10.59
CA ILE A 21 9.59 14.01 -10.06
C ILE A 21 9.49 15.10 -11.14
N ASP A 22 9.98 14.80 -12.35
CA ASP A 22 9.96 15.76 -13.45
C ASP A 22 8.51 16.15 -13.83
N ARG A 23 7.58 15.20 -13.87
CA ARG A 23 6.16 15.48 -14.13
C ARG A 23 5.52 16.36 -13.07
N PHE A 24 5.82 16.13 -11.79
CA PHE A 24 5.29 16.97 -10.72
C PHE A 24 5.87 18.38 -10.77
N ARG A 25 7.16 18.52 -11.07
CA ARG A 25 7.81 19.83 -11.24
C ARG A 25 7.25 20.60 -12.43
N GLU A 26 7.06 19.95 -13.58
CA GLU A 26 6.40 20.56 -14.73
C GLU A 26 4.98 21.03 -14.37
N ALA A 27 4.21 20.20 -13.65
CA ALA A 27 2.86 20.56 -13.21
C ALA A 27 2.82 21.76 -12.24
N MET A 28 3.91 22.09 -11.55
CA MET A 28 4.00 23.28 -10.69
C MET A 28 4.18 24.58 -11.47
N GLU A 29 4.66 24.51 -12.72
CA GLU A 29 4.93 25.65 -13.59
C GLU A 29 3.67 26.16 -14.30
N ASP A 30 2.56 25.40 -14.24
CA ASP A 30 1.27 25.80 -14.81
C ASP A 30 0.76 27.12 -14.20
N ASP A 31 0.37 28.09 -15.05
CA ASP A 31 -0.10 29.44 -14.68
C ASP A 31 -1.29 29.46 -13.68
N GLY A 32 -1.98 28.34 -13.50
CA GLY A 32 -3.13 28.19 -12.59
C GLY A 32 -2.82 27.59 -11.22
N VAL A 33 -1.56 27.28 -10.92
CA VAL A 33 -1.17 26.63 -9.66
C VAL A 33 -0.88 27.68 -8.60
N ASP A 34 -1.77 27.73 -7.59
CA ASP A 34 -1.58 28.55 -6.39
C ASP A 34 -0.55 27.92 -5.43
N ALA A 35 -0.10 28.69 -4.43
CA ALA A 35 0.92 28.26 -3.47
C ALA A 35 0.52 26.97 -2.72
N VAL A 36 -0.77 26.82 -2.40
CA VAL A 36 -1.29 25.61 -1.72
C VAL A 36 -1.17 24.39 -2.63
N ALA A 37 -1.62 24.50 -3.88
CA ALA A 37 -1.49 23.40 -4.84
C ALA A 37 -0.02 23.09 -5.15
N ARG A 38 0.86 24.10 -5.20
CA ARG A 38 2.30 23.91 -5.35
C ARG A 38 2.88 23.12 -4.19
N ALA A 39 2.59 23.52 -2.95
CA ALA A 39 3.05 22.82 -1.76
C ALA A 39 2.59 21.34 -1.75
N GLU A 40 1.35 21.05 -2.13
CA GLU A 40 0.87 19.66 -2.23
C GLU A 40 1.55 18.85 -3.34
N LEU A 41 1.84 19.46 -4.49
CA LEU A 41 2.67 18.82 -5.52
C LEU A 41 4.09 18.55 -4.98
N THR A 42 4.64 19.45 -4.17
CA THR A 42 5.99 19.31 -3.59
C THR A 42 6.04 18.14 -2.61
N THR A 43 4.98 17.87 -1.85
CA THR A 43 4.97 16.65 -1.01
C THR A 43 5.03 15.37 -1.86
N GLN A 44 4.50 15.38 -3.08
CA GLN A 44 4.62 14.21 -3.98
C GLN A 44 6.04 14.07 -4.56
N VAL A 45 6.72 15.19 -4.83
CA VAL A 45 8.15 15.18 -5.20
C VAL A 45 8.98 14.58 -4.06
N ALA A 46 8.74 15.01 -2.82
CA ALA A 46 9.41 14.43 -1.65
C ALA A 46 9.18 12.92 -1.53
N ARG A 47 7.94 12.45 -1.73
CA ARG A 47 7.62 11.02 -1.74
C ARG A 47 8.42 10.25 -2.79
N ALA A 48 8.57 10.81 -3.99
CA ALA A 48 9.33 10.18 -5.06
C ALA A 48 10.83 10.13 -4.75
N TRP A 49 11.40 11.18 -4.16
CA TRP A 49 12.78 11.16 -3.66
C TRP A 49 13.00 10.11 -2.57
N GLY A 50 12.06 9.98 -1.64
CA GLY A 50 12.08 8.94 -0.61
C GLY A 50 12.11 7.52 -1.20
N LEU A 51 11.32 7.27 -2.26
CA LEU A 51 11.35 5.98 -2.99
C LEU A 51 12.69 5.71 -3.69
N LEU A 52 13.43 6.76 -4.05
CA LEU A 52 14.77 6.66 -4.64
C LEU A 52 15.88 6.53 -3.58
N GLY A 53 15.55 6.63 -2.30
CA GLY A 53 16.52 6.62 -1.19
C GLY A 53 17.28 7.93 -0.99
N ASN A 54 16.82 9.01 -1.64
CA ASN A 54 17.42 10.34 -1.54
C ASN A 54 16.72 11.13 -0.42
N PHE A 55 17.02 10.77 0.82
CA PHE A 55 16.28 11.24 2.00
C PHE A 55 16.52 12.72 2.32
N ASP A 56 17.74 13.22 2.10
CA ASP A 56 18.07 14.63 2.30
C ASP A 56 17.30 15.52 1.32
N GLU A 57 17.22 15.12 0.05
CA GLU A 57 16.40 15.79 -0.96
C GLU A 57 14.92 15.74 -0.61
N ALA A 58 14.43 14.59 -0.14
CA ALA A 58 13.03 14.46 0.26
C ALA A 58 12.66 15.37 1.44
N GLU A 59 13.49 15.43 2.48
CA GLU A 59 13.25 16.32 3.63
C GLU A 59 13.35 17.80 3.21
N SER A 60 14.28 18.15 2.32
CA SER A 60 14.37 19.51 1.78
C SER A 60 13.10 19.92 1.04
N GLU A 61 12.51 19.03 0.24
CA GLU A 61 11.26 19.31 -0.47
C GLU A 61 10.08 19.45 0.53
N LEU A 62 10.06 18.66 1.62
CA LEU A 62 9.03 18.80 2.66
C LEU A 62 9.15 20.11 3.43
N ALA A 63 10.37 20.58 3.72
CA ALA A 63 10.59 21.90 4.30
C ALA A 63 10.13 23.02 3.35
N ILE A 64 10.40 22.91 2.04
CA ILE A 64 9.91 23.85 1.04
C ILE A 64 8.38 23.88 1.02
N ALA A 65 7.72 22.71 1.03
CA ALA A 65 6.26 22.63 1.04
C ALA A 65 5.63 23.27 2.29
N GLU A 66 6.30 23.13 3.45
CA GLU A 66 5.86 23.73 4.71
C GLU A 66 6.01 25.26 4.70
N ASP A 67 7.12 25.78 4.16
CA ASP A 67 7.43 27.21 4.10
C ASP A 67 6.72 27.96 2.95
N GLU A 68 6.21 27.24 1.94
CA GLU A 68 5.51 27.82 0.78
C GLU A 68 4.19 28.52 1.17
N VAL A 69 3.63 28.18 2.33
CA VAL A 69 2.34 28.69 2.82
C VAL A 69 2.49 29.21 4.26
N ASP A 70 2.22 30.50 4.49
CA ASP A 70 2.33 31.13 5.82
C ASP A 70 1.51 30.42 6.92
N GLU A 71 0.29 29.99 6.58
CA GLU A 71 -0.62 29.25 7.45
C GLU A 71 -1.07 27.95 6.75
N PRO A 72 -0.29 26.85 6.87
CA PRO A 72 -0.61 25.58 6.23
C PRO A 72 -1.94 25.02 6.74
N SER A 73 -2.80 24.60 5.80
CA SER A 73 -4.04 23.89 6.15
C SER A 73 -3.76 22.53 6.78
N GLU A 74 -4.73 22.03 7.55
CA GLU A 74 -4.72 20.66 8.08
C GLU A 74 -4.49 19.60 6.97
N HIS A 75 -5.04 19.82 5.76
CA HIS A 75 -4.79 18.93 4.61
C HIS A 75 -3.30 18.82 4.24
N LEU A 76 -2.62 19.96 4.13
CA LEU A 76 -1.21 20.03 3.75
C LEU A 76 -0.33 19.45 4.87
N LEU A 77 -0.63 19.79 6.13
CA LEU A 77 0.09 19.24 7.29
C LEU A 77 -0.06 17.72 7.39
N ALA A 78 -1.24 17.18 7.07
CA ALA A 78 -1.45 15.73 6.99
C ALA A 78 -0.54 15.08 5.93
N ARG A 79 -0.43 15.68 4.73
CA ARG A 79 0.46 15.19 3.68
C ARG A 79 1.92 15.25 4.08
N ILE A 80 2.38 16.36 4.65
CA ILE A 80 3.78 16.52 5.09
C ILE A 80 4.11 15.47 6.15
N ALA A 81 3.26 15.30 7.17
CA ALA A 81 3.46 14.31 8.22
C ALA A 81 3.46 12.86 7.69
N LEU A 82 2.60 12.54 6.72
CA LEU A 82 2.60 11.26 6.03
C LEU A 82 3.94 10.99 5.34
N GLU A 83 4.45 11.93 4.55
CA GLU A 83 5.69 11.71 3.82
C GLU A 83 6.90 11.67 4.74
N ARG A 84 6.98 12.53 5.77
CA ARG A 84 8.04 12.43 6.80
C ARG A 84 8.02 11.06 7.49
N GLY A 85 6.83 10.54 7.81
CA GLY A 85 6.70 9.19 8.36
C GLY A 85 7.21 8.10 7.41
N ARG A 86 6.92 8.21 6.10
CA ARG A 86 7.44 7.28 5.10
C ARG A 86 8.95 7.34 4.96
N LEU A 87 9.56 8.52 5.07
CA LEU A 87 11.02 8.67 5.10
C LEU A 87 11.61 7.90 6.28
N ARG A 88 11.05 8.05 7.49
CA ARG A 88 11.53 7.31 8.67
C ARG A 88 11.41 5.80 8.51
N VAL A 89 10.33 5.30 7.90
CA VAL A 89 10.20 3.87 7.58
C VAL A 89 11.29 3.45 6.58
N ALA A 90 11.53 4.22 5.52
CA ALA A 90 12.53 3.92 4.50
C ALA A 90 13.97 3.96 5.04
N GLU A 91 14.23 4.80 6.04
CA GLU A 91 15.50 4.88 6.78
C GLU A 91 15.68 3.72 7.79
N GLY A 92 14.67 2.87 7.98
CA GLY A 92 14.71 1.76 8.93
C GLY A 92 14.37 2.15 10.37
N ALA A 93 13.68 3.27 10.57
CA ALA A 93 13.26 3.79 11.88
C ALA A 93 11.72 3.84 12.00
N PRO A 94 11.01 2.69 11.95
CA PRO A 94 9.54 2.65 12.00
C PRO A 94 8.97 3.22 13.32
N ASP A 95 9.67 3.03 14.45
CA ASP A 95 9.24 3.58 15.75
C ASP A 95 9.21 5.11 15.75
N GLU A 96 10.10 5.76 15.00
CA GLU A 96 10.11 7.22 14.80
C GLU A 96 9.02 7.68 13.82
N ALA A 97 8.52 6.78 12.96
CA ALA A 97 7.45 7.06 12.02
C ALA A 97 6.06 7.07 12.67
N VAL A 98 5.83 6.25 13.70
CA VAL A 98 4.54 6.16 14.42
C VAL A 98 4.00 7.52 14.88
N PRO A 99 4.77 8.38 15.58
CA PRO A 99 4.26 9.70 15.98
C PRO A 99 3.94 10.60 14.78
N LEU A 100 4.63 10.45 13.64
CA LEU A 100 4.38 11.23 12.42
C LEU A 100 3.09 10.78 11.73
N PHE A 101 2.85 9.47 11.61
CA PHE A 101 1.59 8.97 11.07
C PHE A 101 0.40 9.27 12.00
N THR A 102 0.62 9.23 13.32
CA THR A 102 -0.38 9.67 14.31
C THR A 102 -0.74 11.14 14.12
N LEU A 103 0.27 11.99 13.90
CA LEU A 103 0.07 13.41 13.61
C LEU A 103 -0.70 13.59 12.30
N ALA A 104 -0.35 12.84 11.25
CA ALA A 104 -1.06 12.88 9.99
C ALA A 104 -2.54 12.47 10.10
N ALA A 105 -2.83 11.41 10.86
CA ALA A 105 -4.21 10.97 11.10
C ALA A 105 -5.03 12.07 11.80
N ARG A 106 -4.44 12.78 12.77
CA ARG A 106 -5.11 13.90 13.46
C ARG A 106 -5.40 15.06 12.53
N HIS A 107 -4.43 15.49 11.73
CA HIS A 107 -4.60 16.54 10.73
C HIS A 107 -5.65 16.15 9.68
N ALA A 108 -5.60 14.92 9.16
CA ALA A 108 -6.57 14.43 8.20
C ALA A 108 -7.99 14.38 8.79
N ALA A 109 -8.14 14.00 10.06
CA ALA A 109 -9.43 14.02 10.75
C ALA A 109 -9.95 15.46 10.98
N ALA A 110 -9.07 16.41 11.29
CA ALA A 110 -9.42 17.82 11.44
C ALA A 110 -9.85 18.46 10.10
N ASP A 111 -9.20 18.07 9.00
CA ASP A 111 -9.56 18.46 7.64
C ASP A 111 -10.86 17.79 7.14
N GLY A 112 -11.20 16.64 7.70
CA GLY A 112 -12.30 15.79 7.21
C GLY A 112 -11.91 14.92 5.99
N SER A 113 -10.62 14.80 5.69
CA SER A 113 -10.12 13.98 4.57
C SER A 113 -10.04 12.51 4.95
N GLN A 114 -11.11 11.76 4.65
CA GLN A 114 -11.14 10.31 4.83
C GLN A 114 -10.03 9.60 4.02
N TYR A 115 -9.65 10.14 2.86
CA TYR A 115 -8.57 9.60 2.05
C TYR A 115 -7.22 9.62 2.77
N LEU A 116 -6.83 10.78 3.32
CA LEU A 116 -5.56 10.92 4.02
C LEU A 116 -5.58 10.23 5.39
N ALA A 117 -6.74 10.17 6.04
CA ALA A 117 -6.89 9.46 7.29
C ALA A 117 -6.73 7.94 7.10
N LEU A 118 -7.33 7.36 6.05
CA LEU A 118 -7.11 5.95 5.69
C LEU A 118 -5.66 5.67 5.30
N ASP A 119 -5.00 6.60 4.62
CA ASP A 119 -3.57 6.51 4.32
C ASP A 119 -2.73 6.46 5.61
N ALA A 120 -2.99 7.36 6.55
CA ALA A 120 -2.28 7.40 7.83
C ALA A 120 -2.52 6.14 8.67
N LEU A 121 -3.77 5.65 8.76
CA LEU A 121 -4.12 4.41 9.46
C LEU A 121 -3.46 3.19 8.81
N HIS A 122 -3.40 3.16 7.48
CA HIS A 122 -2.68 2.12 6.76
C HIS A 122 -1.18 2.12 7.08
N MET A 123 -0.55 3.30 7.12
CA MET A 123 0.85 3.44 7.48
C MET A 123 1.11 3.08 8.95
N LEU A 124 0.22 3.42 9.87
CA LEU A 124 0.28 3.00 11.28
C LEU A 124 0.20 1.48 11.40
N ALA A 125 -0.73 0.83 10.68
CA ALA A 125 -0.85 -0.63 10.67
C ALA A 125 0.40 -1.35 10.14
N LEU A 126 1.25 -0.66 9.36
CA LEU A 126 2.52 -1.18 8.88
C LEU A 126 3.69 -0.91 9.83
N ALA A 127 3.70 0.24 10.51
CA ALA A 127 4.86 0.71 11.27
C ALA A 127 4.76 0.43 12.78
N ASP A 128 3.55 0.41 13.35
CA ASP A 128 3.34 0.28 14.79
C ASP A 128 3.22 -1.19 15.22
N ASN A 129 4.38 -1.78 15.54
CA ASN A 129 4.49 -3.18 15.91
C ASN A 129 3.72 -3.51 17.20
N GLY A 130 2.79 -4.45 17.10
CA GLY A 130 1.91 -4.88 18.18
C GLY A 130 0.50 -4.29 18.11
N HIS A 131 0.28 -3.27 17.27
CA HIS A 131 -1.01 -2.58 17.12
C HIS A 131 -1.60 -2.73 15.71
N GLN A 132 -1.07 -3.63 14.86
CA GLN A 132 -1.47 -3.78 13.46
C GLN A 132 -2.97 -4.07 13.31
N GLU A 133 -3.52 -4.99 14.12
CA GLU A 133 -4.94 -5.34 14.09
C GLU A 133 -5.83 -4.18 14.56
N GLU A 134 -5.36 -3.39 15.53
CA GLU A 134 -6.09 -2.24 16.07
C GLU A 134 -6.22 -1.13 15.02
N TRP A 135 -5.10 -0.76 14.38
CA TRP A 135 -5.10 0.24 13.30
C TRP A 135 -5.88 -0.22 12.07
N ALA A 136 -5.79 -1.50 11.72
CA ALA A 136 -6.61 -2.06 10.64
C ALA A 136 -8.11 -1.99 10.96
N ALA A 137 -8.51 -2.29 12.20
CA ALA A 137 -9.90 -2.21 12.63
C ALA A 137 -10.45 -0.77 12.57
N GLU A 138 -9.65 0.23 12.98
CA GLU A 138 -10.02 1.64 12.81
C GLU A 138 -10.16 2.02 11.33
N GLY A 139 -9.22 1.57 10.49
CA GLY A 139 -9.28 1.74 9.04
C GLY A 139 -10.57 1.16 8.43
N PHE A 140 -10.98 -0.05 8.82
CA PHE A 140 -12.22 -0.65 8.34
C PHE A 140 -13.47 0.09 8.83
N SER A 141 -13.46 0.57 10.07
CA SER A 141 -14.56 1.38 10.61
C SER A 141 -14.76 2.64 9.78
N MET A 142 -13.68 3.34 9.45
CA MET A 142 -13.71 4.52 8.58
C MET A 142 -14.16 4.16 7.17
N LEU A 143 -13.58 3.11 6.57
CA LEU A 143 -13.90 2.66 5.22
C LEU A 143 -15.40 2.35 5.04
N GLY A 144 -16.06 1.82 6.08
CA GLY A 144 -17.50 1.56 6.09
C GLY A 144 -18.38 2.82 5.98
N THR A 145 -17.81 4.01 6.13
CA THR A 145 -18.51 5.30 5.97
C THR A 145 -18.18 6.02 4.64
N VAL A 146 -17.23 5.50 3.89
CA VAL A 146 -16.77 6.08 2.62
C VAL A 146 -17.75 5.73 1.50
N THR A 147 -17.97 6.68 0.58
CA THR A 147 -18.85 6.47 -0.57
C THR A 147 -18.16 6.69 -1.92
N ASP A 148 -17.02 7.40 -1.96
CA ASP A 148 -16.32 7.62 -3.21
C ASP A 148 -15.45 6.39 -3.59
N PRO A 149 -15.51 5.93 -4.86
CA PRO A 149 -14.77 4.73 -5.29
C PRO A 149 -13.26 4.82 -5.11
N ARG A 150 -12.69 6.03 -5.18
CA ARG A 150 -11.24 6.20 -5.13
C ARG A 150 -10.69 5.96 -3.73
N THR A 151 -11.41 6.42 -2.71
CA THR A 151 -11.10 6.18 -1.31
C THR A 151 -11.47 4.76 -0.91
N LEU A 152 -12.58 4.19 -1.42
CA LEU A 152 -12.94 2.78 -1.19
C LEU A 152 -11.84 1.79 -1.64
N ARG A 153 -11.05 2.17 -2.64
CA ARG A 153 -9.86 1.41 -3.08
C ARG A 153 -8.84 1.17 -1.96
N TRP A 154 -8.81 1.95 -0.87
CA TRP A 154 -7.98 1.66 0.31
C TRP A 154 -8.27 0.28 0.93
N GLY A 155 -9.49 -0.25 0.74
CA GLY A 155 -9.85 -1.59 1.17
C GLY A 155 -8.92 -2.68 0.63
N VAL A 156 -8.35 -2.49 -0.57
CA VAL A 156 -7.35 -3.41 -1.13
C VAL A 156 -6.12 -3.52 -0.23
N ALA A 157 -5.52 -2.38 0.11
CA ALA A 157 -4.25 -2.33 0.81
C ALA A 157 -4.42 -2.65 2.31
N LEU A 158 -5.49 -2.14 2.94
CA LEU A 158 -5.80 -2.42 4.36
C LEU A 158 -6.04 -3.92 4.60
N HIS A 159 -6.89 -4.56 3.80
CA HIS A 159 -7.14 -5.99 3.93
C HIS A 159 -5.91 -6.82 3.58
N ASN A 160 -5.18 -6.48 2.51
CA ASN A 160 -3.99 -7.22 2.12
C ASN A 160 -2.91 -7.20 3.21
N ASN A 161 -2.65 -6.03 3.81
CA ASN A 161 -1.63 -5.92 4.84
C ASN A 161 -1.99 -6.66 6.12
N LEU A 162 -3.25 -6.55 6.57
CA LEU A 162 -3.71 -7.32 7.72
C LEU A 162 -3.63 -8.83 7.43
N ALA A 163 -4.01 -9.26 6.22
CA ALA A 163 -3.91 -10.66 5.84
C ALA A 163 -2.47 -11.17 5.88
N TRP A 164 -1.50 -10.42 5.36
CA TRP A 164 -0.08 -10.79 5.46
C TRP A 164 0.41 -10.82 6.91
N PHE A 165 0.05 -9.83 7.73
CA PHE A 165 0.38 -9.84 9.16
C PHE A 165 -0.13 -11.09 9.86
N LEU A 166 -1.39 -11.46 9.64
CA LEU A 166 -2.01 -12.65 10.23
C LEU A 166 -1.33 -13.94 9.70
N HIS A 167 -1.11 -14.02 8.40
CA HIS A 167 -0.47 -15.16 7.75
C HIS A 167 0.94 -15.40 8.31
N ASP A 168 1.76 -14.34 8.38
CA ASP A 168 3.15 -14.41 8.83
C ASP A 168 3.25 -14.63 10.35
N SER A 169 2.20 -14.27 11.09
CA SER A 169 2.04 -14.60 12.51
C SER A 169 1.52 -16.03 12.76
N GLY A 170 1.43 -16.86 11.73
CA GLY A 170 0.99 -18.26 11.85
C GLY A 170 -0.52 -18.43 12.02
N ARG A 171 -1.32 -17.44 11.60
CA ARG A 171 -2.80 -17.45 11.63
C ARG A 171 -3.39 -17.43 10.21
N PRO A 172 -3.04 -18.39 9.33
CA PRO A 172 -3.49 -18.36 7.92
C PRO A 172 -5.00 -18.53 7.76
N GLU A 173 -5.69 -19.21 8.69
CA GLU A 173 -7.15 -19.33 8.67
C GLU A 173 -7.84 -17.97 8.85
N GLU A 174 -7.28 -17.11 9.69
CA GLU A 174 -7.77 -15.74 9.91
C GLU A 174 -7.35 -14.79 8.78
N ALA A 175 -6.20 -15.04 8.15
CA ALA A 175 -5.72 -14.26 7.01
C ALA A 175 -6.59 -14.44 5.76
N MET A 176 -7.06 -15.66 5.48
CA MET A 176 -7.82 -16.00 4.28
C MET A 176 -9.02 -15.06 3.98
N PRO A 177 -9.95 -14.80 4.93
CA PRO A 177 -11.07 -13.90 4.66
C PRO A 177 -10.58 -12.48 4.31
N HIS A 178 -9.48 -12.01 4.88
CA HIS A 178 -8.92 -10.70 4.54
C HIS A 178 -8.29 -10.69 3.14
N PHE A 179 -7.58 -11.75 2.71
CA PHE A 179 -7.13 -11.84 1.31
C PHE A 179 -8.31 -11.83 0.32
N GLN A 180 -9.41 -12.51 0.66
CA GLN A 180 -10.63 -12.50 -0.15
C GLN A 180 -11.26 -11.11 -0.22
N GLN A 181 -11.35 -10.38 0.91
CA GLN A 181 -11.85 -9.00 0.90
C GLN A 181 -10.93 -8.04 0.13
N ALA A 182 -9.60 -8.23 0.21
CA ALA A 182 -8.65 -7.46 -0.59
C ALA A 182 -8.86 -7.67 -2.10
N LEU A 183 -9.08 -8.92 -2.52
CA LEU A 183 -9.38 -9.25 -3.92
C LEU A 183 -10.74 -8.66 -4.34
N ALA A 184 -11.78 -8.80 -3.52
CA ALA A 184 -13.11 -8.24 -3.82
C ALA A 184 -13.05 -6.71 -3.99
N ALA A 185 -12.32 -6.02 -3.11
CA ALA A 185 -12.08 -4.58 -3.26
C ALA A 185 -11.27 -4.25 -4.53
N ALA A 186 -10.33 -5.11 -4.93
CA ALA A 186 -9.53 -4.92 -6.14
C ALA A 186 -10.34 -5.17 -7.42
N GLU A 187 -11.32 -6.08 -7.37
CA GLU A 187 -12.27 -6.33 -8.44
C GLU A 187 -13.18 -5.13 -8.69
N GLU A 188 -13.71 -4.55 -7.61
CA GLU A 188 -14.64 -3.43 -7.70
C GLU A 188 -13.95 -2.08 -7.97
N TYR A 189 -12.83 -1.81 -7.29
CA TYR A 189 -12.22 -0.47 -7.26
C TYR A 189 -10.74 -0.45 -7.67
N GLY A 190 -10.10 -1.61 -7.81
CA GLY A 190 -8.65 -1.74 -8.01
C GLY A 190 -8.18 -1.81 -9.46
N THR A 191 -6.86 -1.84 -9.62
CA THR A 191 -6.20 -2.08 -10.91
C THR A 191 -6.14 -3.57 -11.24
N ALA A 192 -5.82 -3.89 -12.51
CA ALA A 192 -5.56 -5.26 -12.92
C ALA A 192 -4.39 -5.90 -12.14
N ASP A 193 -3.37 -5.12 -11.79
CA ASP A 193 -2.26 -5.59 -10.95
C ASP A 193 -2.71 -5.91 -9.53
N GLN A 194 -3.57 -5.08 -8.93
CA GLN A 194 -4.11 -5.37 -7.60
C GLN A 194 -4.97 -6.64 -7.59
N ARG A 195 -5.78 -6.87 -8.63
CA ARG A 195 -6.52 -8.13 -8.81
C ARG A 195 -5.59 -9.33 -8.97
N PHE A 196 -4.50 -9.16 -9.72
CA PHE A 196 -3.50 -10.21 -9.91
C PHE A 196 -2.81 -10.55 -8.59
N ILE A 197 -2.34 -9.55 -7.84
CA ILE A 197 -1.70 -9.73 -6.54
C ILE A 197 -2.66 -10.38 -5.52
N GLY A 198 -3.92 -9.94 -5.47
CA GLY A 198 -4.93 -10.53 -4.58
C GLY A 198 -5.16 -12.02 -4.84
N ARG A 199 -5.27 -12.42 -6.11
CA ARG A 199 -5.38 -13.84 -6.50
C ARG A 199 -4.12 -14.63 -6.13
N TRP A 200 -2.95 -14.06 -6.38
CA TRP A 200 -1.67 -14.68 -6.01
C TRP A 200 -1.60 -14.91 -4.49
N ALA A 201 -1.99 -13.93 -3.69
CA ALA A 201 -1.97 -14.01 -2.24
C ALA A 201 -2.95 -15.08 -1.70
N ILE A 202 -4.15 -15.20 -2.29
CA ILE A 202 -5.09 -16.29 -1.96
C ILE A 202 -4.46 -17.66 -2.27
N GLY A 203 -3.86 -17.84 -3.45
CA GLY A 203 -3.18 -19.08 -3.80
C GLY A 203 -2.06 -19.43 -2.81
N ARG A 204 -1.24 -18.43 -2.45
CA ARG A 204 -0.15 -18.57 -1.47
C ARG A 204 -0.66 -18.97 -0.07
N CYS A 205 -1.79 -18.41 0.36
CA CYS A 205 -2.42 -18.74 1.63
C CYS A 205 -3.06 -20.14 1.62
N LEU A 206 -3.70 -20.54 0.52
CA LEU A 206 -4.25 -21.89 0.33
C LEU A 206 -3.16 -22.96 0.46
N ARG A 207 -1.96 -22.71 -0.08
CA ARG A 207 -0.81 -23.60 0.11
C ARG A 207 -0.45 -23.75 1.59
N THR A 208 -0.34 -22.64 2.33
CA THR A 208 -0.06 -22.69 3.79
C THR A 208 -1.11 -23.50 4.55
N LEU A 209 -2.37 -23.43 4.11
CA LEU A 209 -3.49 -24.20 4.68
C LEU A 209 -3.54 -25.68 4.21
N GLY A 210 -2.58 -26.15 3.41
CA GLY A 210 -2.54 -27.51 2.87
C GLY A 210 -3.56 -27.79 1.75
N ARG A 211 -4.24 -26.76 1.23
CA ARG A 211 -5.18 -26.87 0.10
C ARG A 211 -4.42 -26.76 -1.23
N VAL A 212 -3.48 -27.68 -1.42
CA VAL A 212 -2.45 -27.65 -2.48
C VAL A 212 -3.06 -27.65 -3.88
N ASP A 213 -4.09 -28.45 -4.15
CA ASP A 213 -4.73 -28.53 -5.48
C ASP A 213 -5.38 -27.20 -5.88
N GLU A 214 -6.07 -26.55 -4.95
CA GLU A 214 -6.72 -25.25 -5.20
C GLU A 214 -5.69 -24.13 -5.37
N ALA A 215 -4.62 -24.16 -4.54
CA ALA A 215 -3.49 -23.25 -4.70
C ALA A 215 -2.85 -23.40 -6.09
N ARG A 216 -2.58 -24.64 -6.52
CA ARG A 216 -2.01 -24.94 -7.84
C ARG A 216 -2.89 -24.42 -8.97
N GLN A 217 -4.19 -24.69 -8.93
CA GLN A 217 -5.12 -24.23 -9.96
C GLN A 217 -5.08 -22.70 -10.12
N ILE A 218 -5.07 -21.96 -9.02
CA ILE A 218 -4.98 -20.49 -9.06
C ILE A 218 -3.65 -20.04 -9.65
N GLN A 219 -2.53 -20.61 -9.19
CA GLN A 219 -1.20 -20.18 -9.63
C GLN A 219 -0.92 -20.54 -11.10
N GLU A 220 -1.41 -21.68 -11.59
CA GLU A 220 -1.33 -22.03 -13.02
C GLU A 220 -2.13 -21.06 -13.89
N GLY A 221 -3.32 -20.64 -13.43
CA GLY A 221 -4.11 -19.60 -14.10
C GLY A 221 -3.36 -18.27 -14.18
N LEU A 222 -2.73 -17.85 -13.08
CA LEU A 222 -1.91 -16.63 -13.05
C LEU A 222 -0.66 -16.75 -13.95
N ALA A 223 -0.04 -17.92 -14.03
CA ALA A 223 1.10 -18.17 -14.90
C ALA A 223 0.70 -18.10 -16.38
N ALA A 224 -0.51 -18.55 -16.74
CA ALA A 224 -1.01 -18.40 -18.11
C ALA A 224 -1.23 -16.92 -18.48
N GLU A 225 -1.68 -16.09 -17.54
CA GLU A 225 -1.86 -14.65 -17.74
C GLU A 225 -0.53 -13.88 -17.79
N ARG A 226 0.42 -14.23 -16.89
CA ARG A 226 1.74 -13.58 -16.78
C ARG A 226 2.85 -14.63 -16.70
N PRO A 227 3.26 -15.24 -17.83
CA PRO A 227 4.23 -16.36 -17.84
C PRO A 227 5.63 -16.03 -17.34
N ARG A 228 5.96 -14.75 -17.19
CA ARG A 228 7.26 -14.26 -16.73
C ARG A 228 7.21 -13.69 -15.31
N ASP A 229 6.06 -13.76 -14.64
CA ASP A 229 5.95 -13.29 -13.27
C ASP A 229 6.77 -14.19 -12.35
N ARG A 230 7.75 -13.58 -11.68
CA ARG A 230 8.70 -14.28 -10.82
C ARG A 230 8.02 -14.89 -9.60
N PHE A 231 7.08 -14.17 -8.99
CA PHE A 231 6.41 -14.60 -7.76
C PHE A 231 5.47 -15.78 -8.02
N VAL A 232 4.78 -15.79 -9.16
CA VAL A 232 3.98 -16.94 -9.58
C VAL A 232 4.87 -18.16 -9.81
N LYS A 233 6.00 -17.99 -10.49
CA LYS A 233 6.93 -19.09 -10.75
C LYS A 233 7.49 -19.68 -9.45
N GLU A 234 7.98 -18.84 -8.55
CA GLU A 234 8.48 -19.27 -7.24
C GLU A 234 7.42 -20.03 -6.44
N GLU A 235 6.16 -19.60 -6.53
CA GLU A 235 5.05 -20.26 -5.84
C GLU A 235 4.68 -21.61 -6.47
N LEU A 236 4.69 -21.74 -7.80
CA LEU A 236 4.50 -23.02 -8.49
C LEU A 236 5.64 -24.00 -8.21
N ASP A 237 6.88 -23.53 -8.14
CA ASP A 237 8.04 -24.33 -7.76
C ASP A 237 7.87 -24.87 -6.33
N ALA A 238 7.39 -24.03 -5.39
CA ALA A 238 7.09 -24.44 -4.02
C ALA A 238 5.97 -25.49 -3.95
N LEU A 239 4.93 -25.37 -4.77
CA LEU A 239 3.86 -26.37 -4.89
C LEU A 239 4.35 -27.69 -5.53
N GLY A 240 5.36 -27.65 -6.41
CA GLY A 240 5.92 -28.83 -7.06
C GLY A 240 6.87 -29.66 -6.16
N GLY A 241 7.40 -29.07 -5.10
CA GLY A 241 8.37 -29.71 -4.20
C GLY A 241 7.80 -30.79 -3.27
N GLU A 242 6.47 -30.85 -3.08
CA GLU A 242 5.83 -31.81 -2.16
C GLU A 242 5.46 -33.15 -2.83
N ASP A 243 5.56 -33.28 -4.15
CA ASP A 243 5.09 -34.46 -4.91
C ASP A 243 6.17 -35.54 -5.13
N THR A 244 7.34 -35.44 -4.47
CA THR A 244 8.42 -36.45 -4.57
C THR A 244 8.55 -37.38 -3.35
N GLY A 245 7.57 -37.41 -2.44
CA GLY A 245 7.76 -38.01 -1.12
C GLY A 245 6.60 -38.82 -0.57
N THR A 246 6.09 -39.85 -1.26
CA THR A 246 5.68 -41.15 -0.67
C THR A 246 5.16 -42.14 -1.73
N ALA A 247 6.05 -42.63 -2.58
CA ALA A 247 5.91 -43.98 -3.13
C ALA A 247 6.79 -44.92 -2.29
N HIS A 248 6.36 -45.23 -1.07
CA HIS A 248 6.82 -46.46 -0.40
C HIS A 248 6.14 -47.62 -1.11
N GLY A 249 6.70 -47.98 -2.27
CA GLY A 249 6.46 -49.25 -2.90
C GLY A 249 6.93 -50.34 -1.95
N THR A 250 6.00 -51.11 -1.43
CA THR A 250 6.26 -52.46 -0.94
C THR A 250 6.43 -53.38 -2.16
N PRO A 251 7.56 -54.08 -2.29
CA PRO A 251 7.57 -55.48 -2.69
C PRO A 251 7.73 -56.31 -1.40
N GLY A 252 6.85 -57.24 -1.06
CA GLY A 252 6.43 -58.35 -1.91
C GLY A 252 7.32 -59.56 -1.55
N GLU A 253 6.78 -60.39 -0.64
CA GLU A 253 7.23 -61.72 -0.15
C GLU A 253 8.39 -61.80 0.86
#